data_AF-X6FZB1-F1
#
_entry.id   AF-X6FZB1-F1
#
_cell.length_a   1.000
_cell.length_b   1.000
_cell.length_c   1.000
_cell.angle_alpha   90.00
_cell.angle_beta   90.00
_cell.angle_gamma   90.00
#
_symmetry.space_group_name_H-M   'P 1'
#
loop_
_entity.id
_entity.type
_entity.pdbx_description
1 polymer ?
#
loop_
_entity_poly.entity_id
_entity_poly.type
_entity_poly.pdbx_seq_one_letter_code
_entity_poly.pdbx_strand_id
1 'polypeptide(L)'
;MPPSGTPTYNATKAAIHSYTVSLREQLRGKVEVIELALPAVRTELTPGQSRRDDYMPLDAFVDEAMALFSREPTPKEILVECVGFLRWAERDGRFDQAVEMLNAH
;
A
#
# COMPACT_ATOMS: atom_id res chain seq x y z
N MET A 1 7.30 1.23 -1.51
CA MET A 1 8.78 1.17 -1.49
C MET A 1 9.26 1.07 -0.06
N PRO A 2 10.43 0.50 0.18
CA PRO A 2 10.62 -0.13 1.46
C PRO A 2 11.67 0.56 2.36
N PRO A 3 11.37 0.83 3.64
CA PRO A 3 12.39 1.23 4.60
C PRO A 3 13.44 0.12 4.74
N SER A 4 14.73 0.50 4.78
CA SER A 4 15.87 -0.42 4.74
C SER A 4 15.91 -1.43 5.89
N GLY A 5 15.29 -1.11 7.02
CA GLY A 5 15.25 -1.97 8.21
C GLY A 5 14.35 -3.21 8.12
N THR A 6 13.59 -3.41 7.04
CA THR A 6 12.61 -4.52 6.93
C THR A 6 12.68 -5.34 5.62
N PRO A 7 13.88 -5.71 5.13
CA PRO A 7 14.07 -6.21 3.75
C PRO A 7 13.24 -7.45 3.40
N THR A 8 13.04 -8.38 4.34
CA THR A 8 12.21 -9.57 4.11
C THR A 8 10.74 -9.21 3.90
N TYR A 9 10.18 -8.35 4.76
CA TYR A 9 8.81 -7.85 4.62
C TYR A 9 8.60 -7.17 3.27
N ASN A 10 9.59 -6.37 2.86
CA ASN A 10 9.61 -5.62 1.63
C ASN A 10 9.57 -6.54 0.39
N ALA A 11 10.45 -7.55 0.37
CA ALA A 11 10.46 -8.56 -0.69
C ALA A 11 9.14 -9.34 -0.75
N THR A 12 8.58 -9.72 0.40
CA THR A 12 7.30 -10.42 0.46
C THR A 12 6.16 -9.57 -0.10
N LYS A 13 6.08 -8.28 0.24
CA LYS A 13 5.04 -7.39 -0.30
C LYS A 13 5.19 -7.18 -1.82
N ALA A 14 6.40 -7.04 -2.32
CA ALA A 14 6.65 -6.97 -3.77
C ALA A 14 6.25 -8.27 -4.48
N ALA A 15 6.54 -9.44 -3.88
CA ALA A 15 6.14 -10.73 -4.42
C ALA A 15 4.61 -10.89 -4.46
N ILE A 16 3.90 -10.46 -3.40
CA ILE A 16 2.43 -10.45 -3.37
C ILE A 16 1.87 -9.60 -4.51
N HIS A 17 2.42 -8.40 -4.73
CA HIS A 17 1.97 -7.54 -5.83
C HIS A 17 2.14 -8.19 -7.22
N SER A 18 3.31 -8.81 -7.47
CA SER A 18 3.54 -9.55 -8.73
C SER A 18 2.59 -10.75 -8.87
N TYR A 19 2.33 -11.44 -7.76
CA TYR A 19 1.41 -12.57 -7.71
C TYR A 19 -0.04 -12.16 -8.00
N THR A 20 -0.54 -11.07 -7.40
CA THR A 20 -1.92 -10.58 -7.65
C THR A 20 -2.10 -10.09 -9.08
N VAL A 21 -1.08 -9.47 -9.70
CA VAL A 21 -1.09 -9.11 -11.13
C VAL A 21 -1.30 -10.35 -12.00
N SER A 22 -0.55 -11.42 -11.72
CA SER A 22 -0.68 -12.68 -12.45
C SER A 22 -2.04 -13.36 -12.21
N LEU A 23 -2.54 -13.33 -10.96
CA LEU A 23 -3.83 -13.93 -10.63
C LEU A 23 -5.02 -13.24 -11.32
N ARG A 24 -5.00 -11.91 -11.43
CA ARG A 24 -6.04 -11.16 -12.16
C ARG A 24 -6.19 -11.65 -13.59
N GLU A 25 -5.08 -11.99 -14.24
CA GLU A 25 -5.08 -12.53 -15.60
C GLU A 25 -5.61 -13.97 -15.63
N GLN A 26 -5.13 -14.84 -14.73
CA GLN A 26 -5.55 -16.24 -14.66
C GLN A 26 -7.04 -16.41 -14.30
N LEU A 27 -7.59 -15.50 -13.50
CA LEU A 27 -8.97 -15.55 -12.99
C LEU A 27 -9.93 -14.61 -13.73
N ARG A 28 -9.50 -14.02 -14.85
CA ARG A 28 -10.30 -13.09 -15.64
C ARG A 28 -11.67 -13.66 -15.98
N GLY A 29 -12.73 -12.89 -15.70
CA GLY A 29 -14.12 -13.27 -15.96
C GLY A 29 -14.71 -14.29 -14.98
N LYS A 30 -13.95 -14.71 -13.96
CA LYS A 30 -14.42 -15.65 -12.91
C LYS A 30 -14.49 -15.00 -11.54
N VAL A 31 -13.43 -14.29 -11.13
CA VAL A 31 -13.31 -13.65 -9.82
C VAL A 31 -12.55 -12.32 -9.98
N GLU A 32 -12.96 -11.30 -9.24
CA GLU A 32 -12.22 -10.05 -9.11
C GLU A 32 -11.12 -10.19 -8.07
N VAL A 33 -9.87 -9.91 -8.46
CA VAL A 33 -8.71 -9.91 -7.55
C VAL A 33 -8.28 -8.47 -7.32
N ILE A 34 -8.56 -7.98 -6.11
CA ILE A 34 -8.29 -6.60 -5.69
C ILE A 34 -7.19 -6.63 -4.62
N GLU A 35 -6.19 -5.78 -4.78
CA GLU A 35 -5.10 -5.64 -3.81
C GLU A 35 -5.27 -4.37 -2.98
N LEU A 36 -5.32 -4.51 -1.66
CA LEU A 36 -5.37 -3.38 -0.73
C LEU A 36 -3.95 -3.03 -0.27
N ALA A 37 -3.43 -1.88 -0.70
CA ALA A 37 -2.13 -1.40 -0.25
C ALA A 37 -2.30 -0.41 0.91
N LEU A 38 -1.61 -0.69 2.02
CA LEU A 38 -1.73 0.08 3.26
C LEU A 38 -0.64 1.16 3.34
N PRO A 39 -0.97 2.37 3.82
CA PRO A 39 0.03 3.30 4.33
C PRO A 39 0.51 2.84 5.72
N ALA A 40 1.33 3.68 6.35
CA ALA A 40 1.58 3.56 7.78
C ALA A 40 0.30 3.96 8.55
N VAL A 41 -0.35 2.99 9.21
CA VAL A 41 -1.61 3.18 9.94
C VAL A 41 -1.37 3.03 11.45
N ARG A 42 -2.03 3.87 12.26
CA ARG A 42 -2.01 3.81 13.72
C ARG A 42 -2.74 2.56 14.21
N THR A 43 -1.99 1.48 14.41
CA THR A 43 -2.49 0.20 14.93
C THR A 43 -1.59 -0.31 16.04
N GLU A 44 -2.06 -1.28 16.81
CA GLU A 44 -1.25 -1.97 17.83
C GLU A 44 -0.40 -3.11 17.24
N LEU A 45 -0.30 -3.23 15.90
CA LEU A 45 0.46 -4.30 15.24
C LEU A 45 1.95 -4.27 15.63
N THR A 46 2.52 -3.07 15.73
CA THR A 46 3.86 -2.83 16.25
C THR A 46 3.73 -2.07 17.57
N PRO A 47 4.43 -2.46 18.66
CA PRO A 47 4.36 -1.75 19.92
C PRO A 47 4.59 -0.24 19.77
N GLY A 48 3.63 0.57 20.24
CA GLY A 48 3.69 2.04 20.20
C GLY A 48 3.32 2.70 18.87
N GLN A 49 3.04 1.93 17.81
CA GLN A 49 2.67 2.48 16.49
C GLN A 49 1.32 3.21 16.50
N SER A 50 0.38 2.81 17.36
CA SER A 50 -0.91 3.49 17.53
C SER A 50 -0.79 4.94 17.99
N ARG A 51 0.34 5.31 18.62
CA ARG A 51 0.63 6.64 19.16
C ARG A 51 1.48 7.51 18.23
N ARG A 52 1.80 7.02 17.02
CA ARG A 52 2.59 7.77 16.03
C ARG A 52 1.73 8.79 15.31
N ASP A 53 1.92 10.07 15.63
CA ASP A 53 1.11 11.15 15.06
C ASP A 53 1.36 11.40 13.58
N ASP A 54 2.50 10.95 13.07
CA ASP A 54 2.86 10.96 11.65
C ASP A 54 2.16 9.86 10.83
N TYR A 55 1.45 8.92 11.48
CA TYR A 55 0.76 7.80 10.80
C TYR A 55 -0.72 8.12 10.61
N MET A 56 -1.33 7.50 9.59
CA MET A 56 -2.76 7.67 9.29
C MET A 56 -3.63 7.05 10.42
N PRO A 57 -4.66 7.74 10.94
CA PRO A 57 -5.63 7.15 11.87
C PRO A 57 -6.33 5.93 11.25
N LEU A 58 -6.61 4.90 12.06
CA LEU A 58 -7.23 3.65 11.59
C LEU A 58 -8.61 3.88 10.98
N ASP A 59 -9.47 4.65 11.66
CA ASP A 59 -10.84 4.91 11.20
C ASP A 59 -10.82 5.65 9.86
N ALA A 60 -9.94 6.64 9.71
CA ALA A 60 -9.77 7.36 8.45
C ALA A 60 -9.30 6.43 7.32
N PHE A 61 -8.39 5.50 7.60
CA PHE A 61 -7.96 4.50 6.63
C PHE A 61 -9.12 3.59 6.20
N VAL A 62 -9.92 3.11 7.15
CA VAL A 62 -11.07 2.23 6.87
C VAL A 62 -12.12 2.96 6.02
N ASP A 63 -12.48 4.19 6.39
CA ASP A 63 -13.46 5.00 5.66
C ASP A 63 -13.02 5.21 4.21
N GLU A 64 -11.76 5.59 3.98
CA GLU A 64 -11.24 5.82 2.64
C GLU A 64 -11.15 4.51 1.83
N ALA A 65 -10.66 3.42 2.43
CA ALA A 65 -10.59 2.12 1.77
C ALA A 65 -11.97 1.62 1.34
N MET A 66 -12.98 1.73 2.21
CA MET A 66 -14.35 1.30 1.91
C MET A 66 -15.00 2.19 0.84
N ALA A 67 -14.73 3.49 0.84
CA ALA A 67 -15.17 4.38 -0.23
C ALA A 67 -14.56 4.00 -1.59
N LEU A 68 -13.28 3.58 -1.62
CA LEU A 68 -12.61 3.10 -2.82
C LEU A 68 -13.17 1.76 -3.32
N PHE A 69 -13.46 0.83 -2.40
CA PHE A 69 -14.11 -0.44 -2.74
C PHE A 69 -15.50 -0.28 -3.34
N SER A 70 -16.19 0.81 -3.03
CA SER A 70 -17.56 1.08 -3.49
C SER A 70 -17.62 1.74 -4.88
N ARG A 71 -16.48 1.99 -5.54
CA ARG A 71 -16.44 2.60 -6.89
C ARG A 71 -16.79 1.56 -7.96
N GLU A 72 -17.44 1.99 -9.04
CA GLU A 72 -17.75 1.14 -10.19
C GLU A 72 -17.12 1.69 -11.49
N PRO A 73 -16.23 0.93 -12.18
CA PRO A 73 -15.70 -0.37 -11.77
C PRO A 73 -14.75 -0.26 -10.57
N THR A 74 -14.72 -1.30 -9.74
CA THR A 74 -13.83 -1.35 -8.57
C THR A 74 -12.38 -1.33 -9.02
N PRO A 75 -11.51 -0.49 -8.42
CA PRO A 75 -10.09 -0.47 -8.76
C PRO A 75 -9.43 -1.82 -8.48
N LYS A 76 -8.52 -2.25 -9.37
CA LYS A 76 -7.69 -3.46 -9.18
C LYS A 76 -6.76 -3.35 -7.97
N GLU A 77 -6.46 -2.12 -7.57
CA GLU A 77 -5.69 -1.77 -6.39
C GLU A 77 -6.43 -0.68 -5.62
N ILE A 78 -6.68 -0.93 -4.34
CA ILE A 78 -7.22 0.05 -3.41
C ILE A 78 -6.03 0.80 -2.81
N LEU A 79 -5.88 2.04 -3.27
CA LEU A 79 -4.80 2.95 -2.94
C LEU A 79 -5.41 4.19 -2.30
N VAL A 80 -5.26 4.32 -0.98
CA VAL A 80 -5.58 5.58 -0.29
C VAL A 80 -4.62 6.69 -0.74
N GLU A 81 -5.05 7.94 -0.68
CA GLU A 81 -4.36 9.09 -1.28
C GLU A 81 -2.90 9.18 -0.82
N CYS A 82 -2.66 8.98 0.48
CA CYS A 82 -1.33 9.10 1.07
C CYS A 82 -0.33 8.04 0.59
N VAL A 83 -0.76 6.90 0.02
CA VAL A 83 0.17 5.93 -0.59
C VAL A 83 0.63 6.33 -1.98
N GLY A 84 -0.04 7.30 -2.62
CA GLY A 84 0.22 7.69 -4.02
C GLY A 84 1.66 8.10 -4.27
N PHE A 85 2.27 8.88 -3.37
CA PHE A 85 3.67 9.29 -3.49
C PHE A 85 4.61 8.09 -3.62
N LEU A 86 4.44 7.07 -2.77
CA LEU A 86 5.30 5.88 -2.77
C LEU A 86 4.93 4.90 -3.89
N ARG A 87 3.65 4.79 -4.24
CA ARG A 87 3.18 3.87 -5.28
C ARG A 87 3.68 4.30 -6.67
N TRP A 88 3.71 5.60 -6.92
CA TRP A 88 4.02 6.17 -8.25
C TRP A 88 5.45 6.69 -8.39
N ALA A 89 6.30 6.57 -7.37
CA ALA A 89 7.65 7.10 -7.40
C ALA A 89 8.51 6.57 -8.58
N GLU A 90 8.39 5.30 -8.99
CA GLU A 90 9.07 4.79 -10.20
C GLU A 90 8.52 5.44 -11.47
N ARG A 91 7.19 5.47 -11.59
CA ARG A 91 6.48 6.06 -12.74
C ARG A 91 6.85 7.54 -12.93
N ASP A 92 6.99 8.26 -11.84
CA ASP A 92 7.24 9.70 -11.84
C ASP A 92 8.73 10.05 -11.86
N GLY A 93 9.64 9.07 -11.91
CA GLY A 93 11.09 9.31 -11.89
C GLY A 93 11.63 9.84 -10.57
N ARG A 94 10.94 9.59 -9.45
CA ARG A 94 11.29 10.06 -8.09
C ARG A 94 11.68 8.91 -7.15
N PHE A 95 12.12 7.80 -7.71
CA PHE A 95 12.43 6.58 -6.96
C PHE A 95 13.46 6.83 -5.84
N ASP A 96 14.61 7.39 -6.19
CA ASP A 96 15.71 7.62 -5.24
C ASP A 96 15.27 8.56 -4.11
N GLN A 97 14.55 9.65 -4.46
CA GLN A 97 13.97 10.58 -3.49
C GLN A 97 13.02 9.87 -2.50
N ALA A 98 12.16 8.97 -3.01
CA ALA A 98 11.23 8.24 -2.15
C ALA A 98 11.96 7.25 -1.23
N VAL A 99 13.04 6.62 -1.71
CA VAL A 99 13.89 5.76 -0.88
C VAL A 99 14.61 6.56 0.20
N GLU A 100 15.19 7.72 -0.13
CA GLU A 100 15.83 8.60 0.85
C GLU A 100 14.84 9.04 1.93
N MET A 101 13.64 9.48 1.54
CA MET A 101 12.60 9.91 2.47
C MET A 101 12.19 8.81 3.46
N LEU A 102 12.08 7.56 2.99
CA LEU A 102 11.74 6.41 3.83
C LEU A 102 12.85 6.00 4.82
N ASN A 103 14.08 6.46 4.58
CA ASN A 103 15.25 6.16 5.41
C ASN A 103 15.76 7.38 6.19
N ALA A 104 15.06 8.52 6.14
CA ALA A 104 15.47 9.77 6.78
C ALA A 104 15.30 9.79 8.32
N HIS A 105 15.01 8.65 8.95
CA HIS A 105 14.72 8.51 10.38
C HIS A 105 15.34 7.24 10.97
#